data_AF-A0AAV0WCP1-F1
#
_entry.id   AF-A0AAV0WCP1-F1
#
_cell.length_a   1.000
_cell.length_b   1.000
_cell.length_c   1.000
_cell.angle_alpha   90.00
_cell.angle_beta   90.00
_cell.angle_gamma   90.00
#
_symmetry.space_group_name_H-M   'P 1'
#
loop_
_entity.id
_entity.type
_entity.pdbx_description
1 polymer ?
#
loop_
_entity_poly.entity_id
_entity_poly.type
_entity_poly.pdbx_seq_one_letter_code
_entity_poly.pdbx_strand_id
1 'polypeptide(L)'
;MSELLTKFENVSKESITQKLTEMNCSGYQKTIIEEIVSAAKISNPKGRVDEWIMLCMLLHIRTPSGYNFCKKNNILPLPSVSSLRWYLAMIDTACGFDKNFFALFKKHLERKTTMQKHGIILVDEISVREALTVCSKTLTYKGLVDYGEEYKATDINEKATSELVFMFQPLADTYCQPVAVFAAKGSVIGTELAKLVIKCIILLEQAGAIVHGIVSDGAQTNRKMWSELGVSGEINSLKNWFPHPLVDDRKIYVFSDTPHLFKNVRNKLYNDKVLKVSSIYVEV
;
A
#
# COMPACT_ATOMS: atom_id res chain seq x y z
N MET A 1 -20.13 -46.06 5.21
CA MET A 1 -20.20 -44.99 4.19
C MET A 1 -21.64 -44.58 3.91
N SER A 2 -22.55 -45.51 3.55
CA SER A 2 -23.98 -45.22 3.34
C SER A 2 -24.69 -44.61 4.56
N GLU A 3 -24.37 -45.09 5.76
CA GLU A 3 -24.93 -44.63 7.03
C GLU A 3 -24.44 -43.22 7.44
N LEU A 4 -23.21 -42.86 7.03
CA LEU A 4 -22.65 -41.54 7.22
C LEU A 4 -23.27 -40.54 6.24
N LEU A 5 -23.51 -40.97 4.99
CA LEU A 5 -24.17 -40.14 3.97
C LEU A 5 -25.61 -39.80 4.35
N THR A 6 -26.39 -40.77 4.85
CA THR A 6 -27.75 -40.53 5.37
C THR A 6 -27.77 -39.66 6.62
N LYS A 7 -26.77 -39.77 7.50
CA LYS A 7 -26.60 -38.82 8.61
C LYS A 7 -26.26 -37.41 8.09
N PHE A 8 -25.41 -37.27 7.08
CA PHE A 8 -25.01 -35.98 6.52
C PHE A 8 -26.12 -35.27 5.74
N GLU A 9 -26.97 -36.01 5.03
CA GLU A 9 -28.15 -35.46 4.35
C GLU A 9 -29.16 -34.85 5.34
N ASN A 10 -29.32 -35.47 6.50
CA ASN A 10 -30.25 -35.04 7.55
C ASN A 10 -29.69 -33.96 8.50
N VAL A 11 -28.40 -33.63 8.40
CA VAL A 11 -27.79 -32.60 9.24
C VAL A 11 -28.07 -31.22 8.66
N SER A 12 -28.90 -30.44 9.36
CA SER A 12 -29.14 -29.02 9.07
C SER A 12 -27.87 -28.20 9.26
N LYS A 13 -27.72 -27.10 8.51
CA LYS A 13 -26.60 -26.16 8.70
C LYS A 13 -26.53 -25.66 10.15
N GLU A 14 -27.68 -25.43 10.77
CA GLU A 14 -27.84 -24.96 12.15
C GLU A 14 -27.24 -25.93 13.18
N SER A 15 -27.41 -27.25 12.99
CA SER A 15 -26.85 -28.26 13.91
C SER A 15 -25.32 -28.30 13.86
N ILE A 16 -24.71 -28.01 12.71
CA ILE A 16 -23.25 -27.97 12.54
C ILE A 16 -22.69 -26.71 13.18
N THR A 17 -23.26 -25.54 12.90
CA THR A 17 -22.80 -24.26 13.46
C THR A 17 -22.91 -24.24 14.99
N GLN A 18 -23.95 -24.88 15.55
CA GLN A 18 -24.10 -25.05 17.00
C GLN A 18 -22.99 -25.92 17.60
N LYS A 19 -22.74 -27.11 17.03
CA LYS A 19 -21.65 -28.00 17.47
C LYS A 19 -20.26 -27.40 17.33
N LEU A 20 -20.01 -26.66 16.24
CA LEU A 20 -18.74 -25.94 16.03
C LEU A 20 -18.52 -24.84 17.07
N THR A 21 -19.61 -24.28 17.61
CA THR A 21 -19.55 -23.27 18.67
C THR A 21 -19.32 -23.90 20.03
N GLU A 22 -19.90 -25.08 20.29
CA GLU A 22 -19.62 -25.90 21.48
C GLU A 22 -18.18 -26.40 21.52
N MET A 23 -17.57 -26.72 20.37
CA MET A 23 -16.19 -27.19 20.25
C MET A 23 -15.11 -26.10 20.31
N ASN A 24 -15.50 -24.83 20.52
CA ASN A 24 -14.59 -23.68 20.59
C ASN A 24 -13.63 -23.53 19.39
N CYS A 25 -14.08 -23.88 18.17
CA CYS A 25 -13.28 -23.70 16.96
C CYS A 25 -13.10 -22.20 16.62
N SER A 26 -11.94 -21.83 16.07
CA SER A 26 -11.70 -20.47 15.58
C SER A 26 -12.64 -20.09 14.42
N GLY A 27 -12.90 -18.79 14.24
CA GLY A 27 -13.81 -18.29 13.19
C GLY A 27 -13.49 -18.85 11.80
N TYR A 28 -12.23 -18.79 11.37
CA TYR A 28 -11.80 -19.31 10.06
C TYR A 28 -11.98 -20.82 9.92
N GLN A 29 -11.78 -21.59 10.97
CA GLN A 29 -12.04 -23.04 10.94
C GLN A 29 -13.53 -23.32 10.75
N LYS A 30 -14.41 -22.54 11.40
CA LYS A 30 -15.85 -22.65 11.20
C LYS A 30 -16.23 -22.36 9.74
N THR A 31 -15.74 -21.25 9.19
CA THR A 31 -15.98 -20.87 7.79
C THR A 31 -15.51 -21.95 6.81
N ILE A 32 -14.31 -22.52 7.02
CA ILE A 32 -13.79 -23.61 6.18
C ILE A 32 -14.71 -24.83 6.23
N ILE A 33 -15.12 -25.24 7.43
CA ILE A 33 -15.96 -26.44 7.62
C ILE A 33 -17.35 -26.22 7.00
N GLU A 34 -17.96 -25.07 7.23
CA GLU A 34 -19.24 -24.69 6.64
C GLU A 34 -19.18 -24.70 5.11
N GLU A 35 -18.05 -24.29 4.54
CA GLU A 35 -17.85 -24.29 3.10
C GLU A 35 -17.55 -25.68 2.53
N ILE A 36 -16.82 -26.53 3.26
CA ILE A 36 -16.65 -27.95 2.91
C ILE A 36 -18.02 -28.64 2.85
N VAL A 37 -18.86 -28.41 3.86
CA VAL A 37 -20.21 -28.98 3.92
C VAL A 37 -21.10 -28.42 2.82
N SER A 38 -21.04 -27.11 2.57
CA SER A 38 -21.84 -26.47 1.51
C SER A 38 -21.41 -26.94 0.11
N ALA A 39 -20.11 -27.08 -0.13
CA ALA A 39 -19.58 -27.61 -1.39
C ALA A 39 -19.92 -29.10 -1.58
N ALA A 40 -20.00 -29.89 -0.51
CA ALA A 40 -20.41 -31.29 -0.59
C ALA A 40 -21.89 -31.46 -0.94
N LYS A 41 -22.76 -30.51 -0.56
CA LYS A 41 -24.22 -30.56 -0.80
C LYS A 41 -24.63 -30.10 -2.21
N ILE A 42 -23.77 -29.43 -2.96
CA ILE A 42 -24.14 -28.78 -4.24
C ILE A 42 -23.20 -29.25 -5.36
N SER A 43 -23.75 -29.65 -6.51
CA SER A 43 -22.94 -30.10 -7.67
C SER A 43 -22.19 -28.96 -8.38
N ASN A 44 -22.67 -27.72 -8.26
CA ASN A 44 -22.07 -26.52 -8.85
C ASN A 44 -22.00 -25.37 -7.82
N PRO A 45 -20.84 -25.10 -7.21
CA PRO A 45 -20.71 -24.18 -6.09
C PRO A 45 -20.66 -22.73 -6.59
N LYS A 46 -21.79 -22.19 -7.04
CA LYS A 46 -21.98 -20.76 -7.32
C LYS A 46 -22.71 -20.12 -6.13
N GLY A 47 -22.06 -19.16 -5.46
CA GLY A 47 -22.59 -18.45 -4.29
C GLY A 47 -21.81 -18.78 -3.02
N ARG A 48 -20.54 -18.37 -2.97
CA ARG A 48 -19.67 -18.55 -1.80
C ARG A 48 -19.71 -17.31 -0.92
N VAL A 49 -19.49 -17.47 0.38
CA VAL A 49 -19.48 -16.36 1.35
C VAL A 49 -18.31 -15.42 1.04
N ASP A 50 -18.55 -14.11 1.11
CA ASP A 50 -17.54 -13.07 0.80
C ASP A 50 -16.27 -13.22 1.64
N GLU A 51 -16.40 -13.56 2.92
CA GLU A 51 -15.26 -13.78 3.82
C GLU A 51 -14.36 -14.94 3.37
N TRP A 52 -14.97 -16.03 2.86
CA TRP A 52 -14.21 -17.16 2.32
C TRP A 52 -13.47 -16.78 1.04
N ILE A 53 -14.12 -15.99 0.16
CA ILE A 53 -13.50 -15.50 -1.07
C ILE A 53 -12.31 -14.60 -0.75
N MET A 54 -12.43 -13.71 0.24
CA MET A 54 -11.32 -12.88 0.72
C MET A 54 -10.16 -13.71 1.27
N LEU A 55 -10.45 -14.75 2.07
CA LEU A 55 -9.41 -15.66 2.58
C LEU A 55 -8.72 -16.42 1.45
N CYS A 56 -9.47 -16.88 0.44
CA CYS A 56 -8.93 -17.53 -0.76
C CYS A 56 -8.04 -16.59 -1.57
N MET A 57 -8.43 -15.32 -1.71
CA MET A 57 -7.58 -14.30 -2.35
C MET A 57 -6.28 -14.09 -1.59
N LEU A 58 -6.34 -13.92 -0.27
CA LEU A 58 -5.16 -13.76 0.59
C LEU A 58 -4.21 -14.96 0.52
N LEU A 59 -4.76 -16.18 0.50
CA LEU A 59 -3.98 -17.40 0.34
C LEU A 59 -3.29 -17.44 -1.04
N HIS A 60 -4.03 -17.10 -2.11
CA HIS A 60 -3.47 -17.07 -3.45
C HIS A 60 -2.40 -15.98 -3.63
N ILE A 61 -2.55 -14.81 -3.00
CA ILE A 61 -1.55 -13.74 -3.00
C ILE A 61 -0.25 -14.20 -2.30
N ARG A 62 -0.38 -14.89 -1.15
CA ARG A 62 0.78 -15.39 -0.40
C ARG A 62 1.47 -16.58 -1.05
N THR A 63 0.70 -17.52 -1.60
CA THR A 63 1.23 -18.75 -2.20
C THR A 63 0.34 -19.24 -3.37
N PRO A 64 0.58 -18.74 -4.59
CA PRO A 64 -0.13 -19.22 -5.77
C PRO A 64 0.08 -20.72 -6.02
N SER A 65 1.30 -21.23 -5.76
CA SER A 65 1.63 -22.64 -5.92
C SER A 65 0.90 -23.52 -4.90
N GLY A 66 0.90 -23.13 -3.62
CA GLY A 66 0.16 -23.82 -2.56
C GLY A 66 -1.34 -23.82 -2.81
N TYR A 67 -1.89 -22.67 -3.21
CA TYR A 67 -3.30 -22.56 -3.59
C TYR A 67 -3.67 -23.52 -4.72
N ASN A 68 -2.86 -23.54 -5.79
CA ASN A 68 -3.08 -24.44 -6.92
C ASN A 68 -2.92 -25.91 -6.53
N PHE A 69 -1.97 -26.24 -5.65
CA PHE A 69 -1.80 -27.59 -5.13
C PHE A 69 -3.04 -28.05 -4.34
N CYS A 70 -3.53 -27.24 -3.39
CA CYS A 70 -4.73 -27.55 -2.62
C CYS A 70 -5.96 -27.72 -3.51
N LYS A 71 -6.11 -26.87 -4.53
CA LYS A 71 -7.22 -26.94 -5.48
C LYS A 71 -7.15 -28.16 -6.39
N LYS A 72 -5.98 -28.44 -6.99
CA LYS A 72 -5.80 -29.56 -7.94
C LYS A 72 -6.00 -30.92 -7.27
N ASN A 73 -5.59 -31.04 -6.01
CA ASN A 73 -5.74 -32.26 -5.23
C ASN A 73 -7.06 -32.32 -4.44
N ASN A 74 -8.00 -31.39 -4.66
CA ASN A 74 -9.29 -31.32 -3.96
C ASN A 74 -9.17 -31.34 -2.42
N ILE A 75 -8.08 -30.78 -1.87
CA ILE A 75 -7.84 -30.72 -0.42
C ILE A 75 -8.82 -29.76 0.24
N LEU A 76 -9.09 -28.63 -0.41
CA LEU A 76 -10.03 -27.61 0.04
C LEU A 76 -10.96 -27.21 -1.10
N PRO A 77 -12.23 -26.85 -0.79
CA PRO A 77 -13.14 -26.32 -1.79
C PRO A 77 -12.69 -24.90 -2.13
N LEU A 78 -11.75 -24.74 -3.06
CA LEU A 78 -11.19 -23.44 -3.45
C LEU A 78 -11.81 -22.93 -4.76
N PRO A 79 -12.14 -21.63 -4.89
CA PRO A 79 -12.64 -21.09 -6.14
C PRO A 79 -11.58 -21.14 -7.25
N SER A 80 -12.01 -20.97 -8.50
CA SER A 80 -11.07 -20.90 -9.61
C SER A 80 -10.20 -19.64 -9.52
N VAL A 81 -8.95 -19.72 -10.02
CA VAL A 81 -8.06 -18.55 -10.11
C VAL A 81 -8.71 -17.45 -10.97
N SER A 82 -9.47 -17.82 -12.00
CA SER A 82 -10.25 -16.89 -12.82
C SER A 82 -11.29 -16.13 -11.99
N SER A 83 -11.98 -16.82 -11.08
CA SER A 83 -12.93 -16.19 -10.15
C SER A 83 -12.22 -15.21 -9.22
N LEU A 84 -11.08 -15.60 -8.64
CA LEU A 84 -10.28 -14.70 -7.79
C LEU A 84 -9.84 -13.44 -8.55
N ARG A 85 -9.33 -13.62 -9.77
CA ARG A 85 -8.92 -12.50 -10.65
C ARG A 85 -10.10 -11.59 -11.00
N TRP A 86 -11.28 -12.17 -11.20
CA TRP A 86 -12.49 -11.40 -11.48
C TRP A 86 -12.84 -10.49 -10.29
N TYR A 87 -12.87 -11.03 -9.06
CA TYR A 87 -13.10 -10.24 -7.85
C TYR A 87 -12.03 -9.16 -7.64
N LEU A 88 -10.74 -9.51 -7.79
CA LEU A 88 -9.65 -8.53 -7.71
C LEU A 88 -9.83 -7.41 -8.73
N ALA A 89 -10.29 -7.74 -9.94
CA ALA A 89 -10.52 -6.76 -10.99
C ALA A 89 -11.81 -5.94 -10.82
N MET A 90 -12.57 -6.13 -9.73
CA MET A 90 -13.65 -5.23 -9.31
C MET A 90 -13.13 -4.09 -8.43
N ILE A 91 -11.94 -4.27 -7.83
CA ILE A 91 -11.28 -3.23 -7.05
C ILE A 91 -10.59 -2.31 -8.05
N ASP A 92 -11.08 -1.08 -8.14
CA ASP A 92 -10.43 -0.06 -8.94
C ASP A 92 -9.19 0.46 -8.20
N THR A 93 -8.04 0.44 -8.86
CA THR A 93 -6.77 0.93 -8.33
C THR A 93 -6.19 1.95 -9.31
N ALA A 94 -6.79 3.13 -9.31
CA ALA A 94 -6.32 4.27 -10.08
C ALA A 94 -5.12 4.95 -9.41
N CYS A 95 -4.30 5.66 -10.19
CA CYS A 95 -3.28 6.52 -9.63
C CYS A 95 -3.90 7.72 -8.92
N GLY A 96 -3.19 8.25 -7.93
CA GLY A 96 -3.57 9.38 -7.11
C GLY A 96 -4.11 9.02 -5.74
N PHE A 97 -4.85 9.96 -5.16
CA PHE A 97 -5.46 9.83 -3.86
C PHE A 97 -6.88 9.26 -3.99
N ASP A 98 -7.07 7.99 -3.62
CA ASP A 98 -8.38 7.34 -3.71
C ASP A 98 -9.29 7.75 -2.53
N LYS A 99 -10.42 8.38 -2.87
CA LYS A 99 -11.44 8.82 -1.90
C LYS A 99 -12.05 7.65 -1.12
N ASN A 100 -12.26 6.50 -1.76
CA ASN A 100 -12.81 5.32 -1.11
C ASN A 100 -11.82 4.75 -0.10
N PHE A 101 -10.54 4.70 -0.47
CA PHE A 101 -9.45 4.35 0.44
C PHE A 101 -9.44 5.27 1.67
N PHE A 102 -9.44 6.60 1.53
CA PHE A 102 -9.41 7.50 2.69
C PHE A 102 -10.65 7.37 3.58
N ALA A 103 -11.83 7.09 3.00
CA ALA A 103 -13.05 6.81 3.78
C ALA A 103 -12.92 5.53 4.62
N LEU A 104 -12.30 4.48 4.07
CA LEU A 104 -12.01 3.24 4.80
C LEU A 104 -10.89 3.45 5.83
N PHE A 105 -9.87 4.21 5.49
CA PHE A 105 -8.73 4.51 6.34
C PHE A 105 -9.16 5.32 7.57
N LYS A 106 -10.12 6.24 7.40
CA LYS A 106 -10.76 6.94 8.53
C LYS A 106 -11.39 5.97 9.52
N LYS A 107 -12.19 5.01 9.06
CA LYS A 107 -12.79 3.97 9.91
C LYS A 107 -11.74 3.08 10.58
N HIS A 108 -10.61 2.85 9.92
CA HIS A 108 -9.48 2.12 10.50
C HIS A 108 -8.86 2.91 11.66
N LEU A 109 -8.57 4.20 11.45
CA LEU A 109 -7.97 5.06 12.46
C LEU A 109 -8.93 5.36 13.63
N GLU A 110 -10.24 5.43 13.41
CA GLU A 110 -11.23 5.57 14.48
C GLU A 110 -11.12 4.46 15.54
N ARG A 111 -10.69 3.25 15.15
CA ARG A 111 -10.47 2.11 16.04
C ARG A 111 -9.11 2.13 16.76
N LYS A 112 -8.23 3.07 16.40
CA LYS A 112 -6.88 3.20 16.96
C LYS A 112 -6.85 4.20 18.11
N THR A 113 -5.93 3.97 19.05
CA THR A 113 -5.65 4.92 20.12
C THR A 113 -5.02 6.20 19.56
N THR A 114 -5.09 7.31 20.30
CA THR A 114 -4.46 8.57 19.88
C THR A 114 -2.98 8.40 19.56
N MET A 115 -2.25 7.64 20.38
CA MET A 115 -0.82 7.42 20.16
C MET A 115 -0.53 6.71 18.83
N GLN A 116 -1.35 5.73 18.46
CA GLN A 116 -1.23 4.96 17.21
C GLN A 116 -1.58 5.77 15.95
N LYS A 117 -2.24 6.92 16.10
CA LYS A 117 -2.57 7.82 14.98
C LYS A 117 -1.39 8.71 14.57
N HIS A 118 -0.38 8.86 15.43
CA HIS A 118 0.80 9.64 15.11
C HIS A 118 1.70 8.91 14.12
N GLY A 119 2.10 9.60 13.05
CA GLY A 119 2.89 9.01 11.98
C GLY A 119 3.67 10.02 11.16
N ILE A 120 4.41 9.49 10.20
CA ILE A 120 5.18 10.23 9.20
C ILE A 120 4.82 9.73 7.81
N ILE A 121 5.06 10.57 6.80
CA ILE A 121 4.88 10.21 5.40
C ILE A 121 6.24 9.80 4.84
N LEU A 122 6.30 8.64 4.19
CA LEU A 122 7.45 8.21 3.40
C LEU A 122 7.16 8.51 1.93
N VAL A 123 8.12 9.13 1.26
CA VAL A 123 8.01 9.50 -0.16
C VAL A 123 9.24 8.95 -0.89
N ASP A 124 8.99 8.08 -1.86
CA ASP A 124 10.07 7.53 -2.68
C ASP A 124 9.59 7.27 -4.12
N GLU A 125 10.55 7.23 -5.05
CA GLU A 125 10.32 6.92 -6.47
C GLU A 125 10.86 5.53 -6.79
N ILE A 126 10.04 4.71 -7.45
CA ILE A 126 10.43 3.38 -7.92
C ILE A 126 10.56 3.41 -9.43
N SER A 127 11.67 2.95 -9.99
CA SER A 127 11.81 2.79 -11.43
C SER A 127 10.96 1.63 -11.94
N VAL A 128 10.18 1.87 -12.98
CA VAL A 128 9.34 0.86 -13.64
C VAL A 128 9.73 0.69 -15.10
N ARG A 129 9.51 -0.52 -15.63
CA ARG A 129 9.74 -0.80 -17.04
C ARG A 129 8.62 -0.20 -17.87
N GLU A 130 8.98 0.54 -18.92
CA GLU A 130 8.02 1.02 -19.90
C GLU A 130 7.23 -0.15 -20.52
N ALA A 131 5.91 -0.11 -20.35
CA ALA A 131 5.00 -1.09 -20.93
C ALA A 131 3.65 -0.43 -21.18
N LEU A 132 3.16 -0.52 -22.42
CA LEU A 132 1.82 -0.05 -22.75
C LEU A 132 0.88 -1.25 -22.83
N THR A 133 -0.20 -1.23 -22.06
CA THR A 133 -1.23 -2.27 -22.10
C THR A 133 -2.61 -1.65 -22.27
N VAL A 134 -3.50 -2.35 -22.97
CA VAL A 134 -4.90 -1.92 -23.12
C VAL A 134 -5.74 -2.64 -22.08
N CYS A 135 -6.47 -1.87 -21.27
CA CYS A 135 -7.50 -2.43 -20.42
C CYS A 135 -8.77 -2.63 -21.24
N SER A 136 -9.06 -3.87 -21.63
CA SER A 136 -10.24 -4.18 -22.47
C SER A 136 -11.58 -3.89 -21.80
N LYS A 137 -11.63 -3.75 -20.47
CA LYS A 137 -12.85 -3.42 -19.73
C LYS A 137 -13.19 -1.93 -19.80
N THR A 138 -12.19 -1.06 -19.60
CA THR A 138 -12.37 0.40 -19.58
C THR A 138 -12.06 1.04 -20.93
N LEU A 139 -11.50 0.26 -21.87
CA LEU A 139 -10.97 0.73 -23.15
C LEU A 139 -9.93 1.85 -22.99
N THR A 140 -9.17 1.81 -21.89
CA THR A 140 -8.11 2.77 -21.60
C THR A 140 -6.73 2.15 -21.74
N TYR A 141 -5.76 2.98 -22.05
CA TYR A 141 -4.35 2.61 -22.00
C TYR A 141 -3.83 2.68 -20.55
N LYS A 142 -3.00 1.70 -20.18
CA LYS A 142 -2.26 1.65 -18.92
C LYS A 142 -0.76 1.68 -19.22
N GLY A 143 0.01 2.30 -18.33
CA GLY A 143 1.46 2.49 -18.45
C GLY A 143 1.88 3.82 -19.07
N LEU A 144 0.96 4.78 -19.11
CA LEU A 144 1.24 6.18 -19.41
C LEU A 144 1.37 6.97 -18.11
N VAL A 145 1.88 8.21 -18.20
CA VAL A 145 1.90 9.16 -17.08
C VAL A 145 0.47 9.38 -16.55
N ASP A 146 0.31 9.23 -15.24
CA ASP A 146 -0.97 9.37 -14.53
C ASP A 146 -0.72 10.00 -13.16
N TYR A 147 -1.02 11.30 -13.07
CA TYR A 147 -1.01 12.08 -11.83
C TYR A 147 -2.39 12.10 -11.14
N GLY A 148 -3.26 11.13 -11.46
CA GLY A 148 -4.60 11.02 -10.88
C GLY A 148 -5.60 12.00 -11.50
N GLU A 149 -6.31 12.76 -10.66
CA GLU A 149 -7.32 13.73 -11.12
C GLU A 149 -6.69 14.95 -11.81
N GLU A 150 -5.39 15.21 -11.61
CA GLU A 150 -4.73 16.43 -12.09
C GLU A 150 -4.28 16.34 -13.54
N TYR A 151 -3.73 15.18 -13.94
CA TYR A 151 -3.26 14.97 -15.30
C TYR A 151 -3.18 13.48 -15.63
N LYS A 152 -3.67 13.11 -16.83
CA LYS A 152 -3.51 11.77 -17.40
C LYS A 152 -3.06 11.91 -18.85
N ALA A 153 -1.93 11.32 -19.16
CA ALA A 153 -1.41 11.35 -20.51
C ALA A 153 -2.30 10.54 -21.46
N THR A 154 -2.57 11.13 -22.62
CA THR A 154 -3.22 10.45 -23.75
C THR A 154 -2.24 10.12 -24.86
N ASP A 155 -1.06 10.74 -24.87
CA ASP A 155 -0.01 10.46 -25.85
C ASP A 155 0.74 9.17 -25.47
N ILE A 156 0.88 8.28 -26.44
CA ILE A 156 1.63 7.02 -26.36
C ILE A 156 3.13 7.26 -26.09
N ASN A 157 3.65 8.44 -26.42
CA ASN A 157 5.04 8.82 -26.16
C ASN A 157 5.30 9.18 -24.69
N GLU A 158 4.25 9.36 -23.89
CA GLU A 158 4.32 9.68 -22.46
C GLU A 158 4.20 8.41 -21.61
N LYS A 159 5.06 7.43 -21.90
CA LYS A 159 5.15 6.21 -21.10
C LYS A 159 5.75 6.52 -19.74
N ALA A 160 5.16 5.92 -18.70
CA ALA A 160 5.69 6.02 -17.36
C ALA A 160 6.97 5.18 -17.23
N THR A 161 7.99 5.76 -16.59
CA THR A 161 9.29 5.13 -16.29
C THR A 161 9.56 5.08 -14.78
N SER A 162 8.75 5.78 -13.99
CA SER A 162 8.82 5.78 -12.54
C SER A 162 7.44 5.87 -11.91
N GLU A 163 7.32 5.34 -10.70
CA GLU A 163 6.15 5.47 -9.84
C GLU A 163 6.54 6.18 -8.56
N LEU A 164 5.91 7.32 -8.29
CA LEU A 164 6.04 8.04 -7.03
C LEU A 164 5.03 7.46 -6.03
N VAL A 165 5.54 6.99 -4.90
CA VAL A 165 4.72 6.34 -3.87
C VAL A 165 4.73 7.16 -2.59
N PHE A 166 3.54 7.40 -2.05
CA PHE A 166 3.35 7.95 -0.71
C PHE A 166 2.88 6.84 0.22
N MET A 167 3.58 6.68 1.35
CA MET A 167 3.18 5.76 2.40
C MET A 167 3.02 6.48 3.72
N PHE A 168 2.03 6.09 4.52
CA PHE A 168 1.91 6.50 5.92
C PHE A 168 2.54 5.44 6.82
N GLN A 169 3.49 5.87 7.64
CA GLN A 169 4.14 5.05 8.66
C GLN A 169 3.75 5.57 10.05
N PRO A 170 2.87 4.88 10.80
CA PRO A 170 2.63 5.17 12.21
C PRO A 170 3.91 4.97 13.03
N LEU A 171 4.09 5.81 14.06
CA LEU A 171 5.24 5.75 14.98
C LEU A 171 5.02 4.76 16.12
N ALA A 172 3.77 4.54 16.53
CA ALA A 172 3.38 3.67 17.64
C ALA A 172 2.57 2.44 17.19
N ASP A 173 2.75 2.03 15.94
CA ASP A 173 2.11 0.85 15.36
C ASP A 173 3.04 0.20 14.32
N THR A 174 2.78 -1.04 13.94
CA THR A 174 3.72 -1.87 13.15
C THR A 174 3.37 -2.01 11.68
N TYR A 175 2.29 -1.39 11.23
CA TYR A 175 1.89 -1.44 9.82
C TYR A 175 2.53 -0.29 9.03
N CYS A 176 2.57 -0.44 7.71
CA CYS A 176 2.85 0.64 6.78
C CYS A 176 1.75 0.62 5.72
N GLN A 177 1.24 1.78 5.32
CA GLN A 177 0.09 1.87 4.43
C GLN A 177 0.40 2.77 3.24
N PRO A 178 0.48 2.24 2.01
CA PRO A 178 0.45 3.07 0.81
C PRO A 178 -0.83 3.89 0.77
N VAL A 179 -0.72 5.18 0.50
CA VAL A 179 -1.86 6.12 0.49
C VAL A 179 -2.08 6.77 -0.87
N ALA A 180 -1.05 6.84 -1.70
CA ALA A 180 -1.16 7.28 -3.08
C ALA A 180 0.01 6.74 -3.91
N VAL A 181 -0.25 6.53 -5.20
CA VAL A 181 0.75 6.17 -6.21
C VAL A 181 0.50 7.04 -7.44
N PHE A 182 1.56 7.58 -8.02
CA PHE A 182 1.49 8.37 -9.25
C PHE A 182 2.47 7.82 -10.27
N ALA A 183 2.05 7.70 -11.53
CA ALA A 183 2.90 7.24 -12.62
C ALA A 183 3.50 8.45 -13.34
N ALA A 184 4.83 8.50 -13.43
CA ALA A 184 5.57 9.62 -13.97
C ALA A 184 6.56 9.18 -15.05
N LYS A 185 6.95 10.12 -15.92
CA LYS A 185 8.00 9.94 -16.91
C LYS A 185 9.25 10.65 -16.41
N GLY A 186 10.14 9.90 -15.80
CA GLY A 186 11.26 10.41 -15.03
C GLY A 186 10.81 11.00 -13.69
N SER A 187 11.74 11.63 -12.99
CA SER A 187 11.46 12.16 -11.66
C SER A 187 10.44 13.30 -11.70
N VAL A 188 9.57 13.32 -10.69
CA VAL A 188 8.52 14.32 -10.56
C VAL A 188 9.15 15.69 -10.28
N ILE A 189 8.64 16.73 -10.94
CA ILE A 189 9.12 18.09 -10.76
C ILE A 189 8.92 18.49 -9.29
N GLY A 190 9.96 19.02 -8.65
CA GLY A 190 9.94 19.31 -7.20
C GLY A 190 8.80 20.23 -6.75
N THR A 191 8.33 21.14 -7.61
CA THR A 191 7.17 22.01 -7.33
C THR A 191 5.85 21.22 -7.27
N GLU A 192 5.65 20.28 -8.19
CA GLU A 192 4.46 19.41 -8.17
C GLU A 192 4.53 18.43 -7.01
N LEU A 193 5.72 17.89 -6.72
CA LEU A 193 5.94 17.04 -5.57
C LEU A 193 5.57 17.73 -4.26
N ALA A 194 5.94 19.01 -4.08
CA ALA A 194 5.57 19.79 -2.90
C ALA A 194 4.04 19.92 -2.76
N LYS A 195 3.30 20.17 -3.86
CA LYS A 195 1.84 20.22 -3.85
C LYS A 195 1.22 18.87 -3.46
N LEU A 196 1.74 17.77 -4.02
CA LEU A 196 1.28 16.42 -3.70
C LEU A 196 1.53 16.06 -2.23
N VAL A 197 2.69 16.45 -1.67
CA VAL A 197 2.99 16.29 -0.23
C VAL A 197 1.98 17.04 0.63
N ILE A 198 1.70 18.30 0.32
CA ILE A 198 0.71 19.11 1.08
C ILE A 198 -0.67 18.46 1.00
N LYS A 199 -1.10 18.05 -0.20
CA LYS A 199 -2.39 17.36 -0.41
C LYS A 199 -2.47 16.05 0.37
N CYS A 200 -1.39 15.27 0.41
CA CYS A 200 -1.30 14.03 1.19
C CYS A 200 -1.48 14.30 2.69
N ILE A 201 -0.80 15.32 3.24
CA ILE A 201 -0.93 15.71 4.65
C ILE A 201 -2.38 16.09 4.96
N ILE A 202 -3.01 16.90 4.11
CA ILE A 202 -4.41 17.33 4.30
C ILE A 202 -5.36 16.13 4.36
N LEU A 203 -5.25 15.19 3.42
CA LEU A 203 -6.14 14.03 3.34
C LEU A 203 -5.93 13.04 4.50
N LEU A 204 -4.68 12.85 4.92
CA LEU A 204 -4.35 12.03 6.08
C LEU A 204 -4.92 12.60 7.39
N GLU A 205 -4.78 13.91 7.59
CA GLU A 205 -5.32 14.62 8.75
C GLU A 205 -6.85 14.59 8.78
N GLN A 206 -7.49 14.77 7.62
CA GLN A 206 -8.96 14.64 7.50
C GLN A 206 -9.45 13.20 7.79
N ALA A 207 -8.62 12.19 7.50
CA ALA A 207 -8.89 10.80 7.89
C ALA A 207 -8.61 10.51 9.38
N GLY A 208 -8.01 11.45 10.11
CA GLY A 208 -7.74 11.34 11.55
C GLY A 208 -6.34 10.84 11.90
N ALA A 209 -5.41 10.81 10.93
CA ALA A 209 -3.99 10.61 11.22
C ALA A 209 -3.38 11.91 11.76
N ILE A 210 -2.32 11.81 12.55
CA ILE A 210 -1.56 12.97 13.05
C ILE A 210 -0.17 12.90 12.43
N VAL A 211 0.06 13.71 11.40
CA VAL A 211 1.30 13.73 10.63
C VAL A 211 2.30 14.67 11.29
N HIS A 212 3.47 14.13 11.61
CA HIS A 212 4.57 14.90 12.22
C HIS A 212 5.66 15.29 11.24
N GLY A 213 5.78 14.56 10.13
CA GLY A 213 6.89 14.76 9.24
C GLY A 213 6.83 13.96 7.95
N ILE A 214 7.77 14.27 7.06
CA ILE A 214 7.99 13.57 5.81
C ILE A 214 9.44 13.05 5.77
N VAL A 215 9.63 11.89 5.15
CA VAL A 215 10.94 11.30 4.88
C VAL A 215 11.07 11.10 3.39
N SER A 216 12.15 11.60 2.80
CA SER A 216 12.50 11.34 1.40
C SER A 216 14.01 11.16 1.25
N ASP A 217 14.45 10.62 0.12
CA ASP A 217 15.87 10.63 -0.21
C ASP A 217 16.39 12.06 -0.49
N GLY A 218 17.70 12.18 -0.66
CA GLY A 218 18.38 13.44 -0.96
C GLY A 218 18.58 13.73 -2.44
N ALA A 219 17.77 13.16 -3.34
CA ALA A 219 17.84 13.44 -4.78
C ALA A 219 17.53 14.91 -5.11
N GLN A 220 17.92 15.36 -6.30
CA GLN A 220 17.80 16.77 -6.70
C GLN A 220 16.34 17.26 -6.68
N THR A 221 15.41 16.44 -7.14
CA THR A 221 13.97 16.74 -7.15
C THR A 221 13.41 16.86 -5.73
N ASN A 222 13.78 15.94 -4.83
CA ASN A 222 13.40 15.98 -3.42
C ASN A 222 13.98 17.20 -2.69
N ARG A 223 15.24 17.58 -2.95
CA ARG A 223 15.80 18.83 -2.42
C ARG A 223 15.06 20.06 -2.92
N LYS A 224 14.63 20.06 -4.19
CA LYS A 224 13.82 21.16 -4.74
C LYS A 224 12.48 21.24 -4.01
N MET A 225 11.80 20.11 -3.79
CA MET A 225 10.59 20.04 -2.97
C MET A 225 10.81 20.58 -1.55
N TRP A 226 11.91 20.24 -0.88
CA TRP A 226 12.26 20.82 0.42
C TRP A 226 12.38 22.34 0.37
N SER A 227 13.06 22.87 -0.65
CA SER A 227 13.22 24.32 -0.82
C SER A 227 11.88 25.05 -1.05
N GLU A 228 10.96 24.45 -1.81
CA GLU A 228 9.62 24.99 -2.06
C GLU A 228 8.75 24.99 -0.80
N LEU A 229 8.95 24.01 0.09
CA LEU A 229 8.32 23.99 1.43
C LEU A 229 9.00 24.95 2.42
N GLY A 230 10.05 25.67 2.00
CA GLY A 230 10.80 26.60 2.83
C GLY A 230 11.71 25.91 3.84
N VAL A 231 12.17 24.69 3.54
CA VAL A 231 13.15 23.91 4.31
C VAL A 231 14.55 24.16 3.76
N SER A 232 15.51 24.38 4.66
CA SER A 232 16.92 24.57 4.35
C SER A 232 17.81 23.69 5.22
N GLY A 233 18.76 23.01 4.58
CA GLY A 233 19.80 22.19 5.23
C GLY A 233 21.16 22.89 5.32
N GLU A 234 21.22 24.21 5.11
CA GLU A 234 22.49 24.95 5.13
C GLU A 234 23.11 24.98 6.53
N ILE A 235 24.43 24.80 6.58
CA ILE A 235 25.22 24.89 7.82
C ILE A 235 25.06 26.32 8.34
N ASN A 236 24.59 26.48 9.58
CA ASN A 236 24.25 27.74 10.27
C ASN A 236 22.89 28.37 9.93
N SER A 237 22.10 27.80 9.00
CA SER A 237 20.73 28.26 8.70
C SER A 237 19.77 27.07 8.59
N LEU A 238 19.93 26.09 9.47
CA LEU A 238 19.11 24.88 9.48
C LEU A 238 17.64 25.22 9.81
N LYS A 239 16.77 24.95 8.85
CA LYS A 239 15.32 24.98 9.04
C LYS A 239 14.75 23.70 8.43
N ASN A 240 14.54 22.69 9.26
CA ASN A 240 14.07 21.36 8.84
C ASN A 240 12.55 21.17 8.97
N TRP A 241 11.77 22.24 8.95
CA TRP A 241 10.32 22.17 9.14
C TRP A 241 9.59 23.27 8.38
N PHE A 242 8.29 23.04 8.15
CA PHE A 242 7.34 24.02 7.62
C PHE A 242 6.01 24.00 8.42
N PRO A 243 5.21 25.08 8.37
CA PRO A 243 3.93 25.14 9.08
C PRO A 243 2.95 24.08 8.60
N HIS A 244 2.18 23.49 9.52
CA HIS A 244 1.16 22.52 9.19
C HIS A 244 0.02 23.16 8.36
N PRO A 245 -0.44 22.56 7.25
CA PRO A 245 -1.37 23.21 6.32
C PRO A 245 -2.80 23.41 6.85
N LEU A 246 -3.19 22.73 7.93
CA LEU A 246 -4.55 22.80 8.51
C LEU A 246 -4.62 23.25 9.97
N VAL A 247 -3.48 23.28 10.69
CA VAL A 247 -3.47 23.43 12.15
C VAL A 247 -2.42 24.46 12.50
N ASP A 248 -2.87 25.59 13.04
CA ASP A 248 -1.96 26.64 13.48
C ASP A 248 -1.01 26.12 14.56
N ASP A 249 0.19 26.68 14.62
CA ASP A 249 1.25 26.34 15.58
C ASP A 249 1.80 24.90 15.54
N ARG A 250 1.31 24.03 14.65
CA ARG A 250 1.92 22.71 14.42
C ARG A 250 2.93 22.76 13.28
N LYS A 251 4.03 22.03 13.43
CA LYS A 251 5.11 21.93 12.45
C LYS A 251 5.11 20.55 11.80
N ILE A 252 5.44 20.52 10.51
CA ILE A 252 5.80 19.30 9.79
C ILE A 252 7.32 19.30 9.61
N TYR A 253 7.97 18.28 10.15
CA TYR A 253 9.41 18.09 10.05
C TYR A 253 9.79 17.34 8.77
N VAL A 254 10.90 17.73 8.15
CA VAL A 254 11.44 17.06 6.96
C VAL A 254 12.71 16.34 7.35
N PHE A 255 12.74 15.03 7.07
CA PHE A 255 13.87 14.16 7.32
C PHE A 255 14.40 13.60 6.01
N SER A 256 15.72 13.38 5.95
CA SER A 256 16.33 12.64 4.86
C SER A 256 16.50 11.18 5.25
N ASP A 257 16.40 10.28 4.27
CA ASP A 257 16.75 8.87 4.45
C ASP A 257 18.19 8.72 4.96
N THR A 258 18.31 8.30 6.21
CA THR A 258 19.58 8.18 6.93
C THR A 258 20.50 7.12 6.32
N PRO A 259 20.06 5.88 6.03
CA PRO A 259 20.83 4.92 5.24
C PRO A 259 21.39 5.49 3.93
N HIS A 260 20.60 6.27 3.19
CA HIS A 260 21.08 6.91 1.95
C HIS A 260 22.20 7.92 2.21
N LEU A 261 22.09 8.73 3.28
CA LEU A 261 23.16 9.65 3.68
C LEU A 261 24.46 8.90 4.01
N PHE A 262 24.39 7.81 4.78
CA PHE A 262 25.57 7.01 5.10
C PHE A 262 26.21 6.38 3.86
N LYS A 263 25.40 5.87 2.92
CA LYS A 263 25.90 5.37 1.62
C LYS A 263 26.63 6.46 0.85
N ASN A 264 26.11 7.68 0.82
CA ASN A 264 26.73 8.81 0.13
C ASN A 264 28.08 9.19 0.75
N VAL A 265 28.15 9.26 2.09
CA VAL A 265 29.41 9.51 2.81
C VAL A 265 30.44 8.43 2.51
N ARG A 266 30.05 7.15 2.61
CA ARG A 266 30.92 6.01 2.31
C ARG A 266 31.44 6.06 0.87
N ASN A 267 30.56 6.28 -0.11
CA ASN A 267 30.94 6.31 -1.52
C ASN A 267 31.92 7.46 -1.81
N LYS A 268 31.69 8.62 -1.19
CA LYS A 268 32.59 9.77 -1.30
C LYS A 268 33.97 9.44 -0.73
N LEU A 269 34.04 8.88 0.48
CA LEU A 269 35.30 8.46 1.09
C LEU A 269 36.03 7.42 0.25
N TYR A 270 35.32 6.45 -0.33
CA TYR A 270 35.92 5.42 -1.17
C TYR A 270 36.50 5.97 -2.48
N ASN A 271 35.77 6.88 -3.14
CA ASN A 271 36.18 7.43 -4.43
C ASN A 271 37.26 8.52 -4.28
N ASP A 272 37.04 9.46 -3.37
CA ASP A 272 37.89 10.64 -3.21
C ASP A 272 39.09 10.35 -2.30
N LYS A 273 38.99 9.35 -1.41
CA LYS A 273 39.99 9.02 -0.37
C LYS A 273 40.41 10.21 0.49
N VAL A 274 39.51 11.19 0.63
CA VAL A 274 39.80 12.44 1.33
C VAL A 274 38.62 12.82 2.21
N LEU A 275 38.91 13.16 3.46
CA LEU A 275 37.97 13.71 4.42
C LEU A 275 38.33 15.17 4.70
N LYS A 276 37.38 16.09 4.53
CA LYS A 276 37.55 17.50 4.91
C LYS A 276 37.13 17.70 6.37
N VAL A 277 38.09 17.95 7.26
CA VAL A 277 37.88 18.24 8.69
C VAL A 277 38.37 19.66 8.96
N SER A 278 37.49 20.56 9.39
CA SER A 278 37.86 21.95 9.74
C SER A 278 38.69 22.67 8.66
N SER A 279 38.29 22.50 7.39
CA SER A 279 39.00 23.03 6.21
C SER A 279 40.35 22.39 5.87
N ILE A 280 40.75 21.36 6.60
CA ILE A 280 41.93 20.53 6.32
C ILE A 280 41.48 19.26 5.60
N TYR A 281 42.19 18.87 4.54
CA TYR A 281 41.97 17.63 3.83
C TYR A 281 42.87 16.54 4.42
N VAL A 282 42.28 15.45 4.88
CA VAL A 282 42.96 14.27 5.43
C VAL A 282 42.75 13.12 4.46
N GLU A 283 43.83 12.47 4.00
CA GLU A 283 43.72 11.25 3.19
C GLU A 283 43.23 10.08 4.04
N VAL A 284 42.33 9.27 3.48
CA VAL A 284 41.62 8.15 4.12
C VAL A 284 41.91 6.83 3.42
#